data_AF-A0A8J8JPX1-F1
#
_entry.id   AF-A0A8J8JPX1-F1
#
_cell.length_a   1.000
_cell.length_b   1.000
_cell.length_c   1.000
_cell.angle_alpha   90.00
_cell.angle_beta   90.00
_cell.angle_gamma   90.00
#
_symmetry.space_group_name_H-M   'P 1'
#
loop_
_entity.id
_entity.type
_entity.pdbx_description
1 polymer ?
#
loop_
_entity_poly.entity_id
_entity_poly.type
_entity_poly.pdbx_seq_one_letter_code
_entity_poly.pdbx_strand_id
1 'polypeptide(L)'
;MNKIKRAMGIIWILLGPVAIFFLIQTALAEIAKKPVIDTKIQWGVFIVVFIPIAIGLMIFGYYALMGEYDHLPENSAELED
;
A
#
# COMPACT_ATOMS: atom_id res chain seq x y z
N MET A 1 0.80 13.13 21.09
CA MET A 1 1.48 13.03 19.78
C MET A 1 0.45 12.54 18.77
N ASN A 2 0.36 12.91 17.49
CA ASN A 2 1.01 13.94 16.69
C ASN A 2 0.13 14.08 15.43
N LYS A 3 -0.34 15.30 15.12
CA LYS A 3 -1.02 15.58 13.82
C LYS A 3 -0.21 15.04 12.63
N ILE A 4 1.12 14.96 12.78
CA ILE A 4 2.06 14.36 11.83
C ILE A 4 1.81 12.86 11.61
N LYS A 5 1.71 12.03 12.67
CA LYS A 5 1.46 10.57 12.52
C LYS A 5 0.12 10.31 11.85
N ARG A 6 -0.91 11.09 12.23
CA ARG A 6 -2.23 11.04 11.62
C ARG A 6 -2.21 11.50 10.16
N ALA A 7 -1.46 12.56 9.83
CA ALA A 7 -1.27 13.02 8.46
C ALA A 7 -0.54 11.98 7.59
N MET A 8 0.37 11.19 8.15
CA MET A 8 0.99 10.08 7.43
C MET A 8 -0.03 9.00 7.04
N GLY A 9 -1.09 8.79 7.83
CA GLY A 9 -2.19 7.89 7.46
C GLY A 9 -2.85 8.27 6.12
N ILE A 10 -3.04 9.57 5.87
CA ILE A 10 -3.56 10.07 4.59
C ILE A 10 -2.61 9.72 3.44
N ILE A 11 -1.31 9.89 3.65
CA ILE A 11 -0.29 9.55 2.65
C ILE A 11 -0.40 8.07 2.28
N TRP A 12 -0.49 7.17 3.26
CA TRP A 12 -0.60 5.73 3.02
C TRP A 12 -1.88 5.34 2.29
N ILE A 13 -3.02 5.97 2.62
CA ILE A 13 -4.28 5.75 1.91
C ILE A 13 -4.20 6.20 0.46
N LEU A 14 -3.60 7.36 0.18
CA LEU A 14 -3.50 7.87 -1.19
C LEU A 14 -2.44 7.12 -2.02
N LEU A 15 -1.37 6.66 -1.38
CA LEU A 15 -0.28 5.95 -2.04
C LEU A 15 -0.74 4.61 -2.64
N GLY A 16 -1.70 3.91 -2.00
CA GLY A 16 -2.27 2.67 -2.54
C GLY A 16 -2.91 2.83 -3.93
N PRO A 17 -3.98 3.64 -4.08
CA PRO A 17 -4.63 3.88 -5.37
C PRO A 17 -3.69 4.47 -6.42
N VAL A 18 -2.80 5.39 -6.01
CA VAL A 18 -1.81 5.99 -6.93
C VAL A 18 -0.82 4.95 -7.45
N ALA A 19 -0.30 4.08 -6.58
CA ALA A 19 0.60 3.02 -6.99
C ALA A 19 -0.08 2.03 -7.95
N ILE A 20 -1.32 1.63 -7.66
CA ILE A 20 -2.09 0.73 -8.54
C ILE A 20 -2.38 1.38 -9.90
N PHE A 21 -2.73 2.67 -9.92
CA PHE A 21 -2.94 3.41 -11.16
C PHE A 21 -1.69 3.40 -12.05
N PHE A 22 -0.53 3.76 -11.50
CA PHE A 22 0.73 3.75 -12.25
C PHE A 22 1.16 2.33 -12.65
N LEU A 23 0.90 1.33 -11.82
CA LEU A 23 1.19 -0.07 -12.13
C LEU A 23 0.41 -0.52 -13.37
N ILE A 24 -0.91 -0.27 -13.39
CA ILE A 24 -1.77 -0.65 -14.52
C ILE A 24 -1.37 0.14 -15.78
N GLN A 25 -1.12 1.44 -15.65
CA GLN A 25 -0.70 2.27 -16.79
C GLN A 25 0.60 1.74 -17.40
N THR A 26 1.59 1.42 -16.57
CA THR A 26 2.89 0.91 -17.03
C THR A 26 2.74 -0.50 -17.62
N ALA A 27 1.92 -1.36 -17.00
CA ALA A 27 1.61 -2.68 -17.53
C ALA A 27 1.04 -2.64 -18.94
N LEU A 28 0.06 -1.77 -19.17
CA LEU A 28 -0.55 -1.59 -20.48
C LEU A 28 0.47 -1.08 -21.51
N ALA A 29 1.29 -0.10 -21.13
CA ALA A 29 2.32 0.46 -22.01
C ALA A 29 3.38 -0.58 -22.41
N GLU A 30 3.87 -1.37 -21.47
CA GLU A 30 4.88 -2.39 -21.74
C GLU A 30 4.33 -3.60 -22.50
N ILE A 31 3.10 -4.04 -22.20
CA ILE A 31 2.42 -5.10 -22.98
C ILE A 31 2.18 -4.64 -24.42
N ALA A 32 1.78 -3.38 -24.63
CA ALA A 32 1.60 -2.82 -25.98
C ALA A 32 2.93 -2.74 -26.75
N LYS A 33 4.02 -2.39 -26.05
CA LYS A 33 5.37 -2.30 -26.63
C LYS A 33 5.95 -3.67 -27.00
N LYS A 34 5.68 -4.70 -26.20
CA LYS A 34 6.13 -6.08 -26.44
C LYS A 34 5.01 -7.07 -26.12
N PRO A 35 4.11 -7.38 -27.09
CA PRO A 35 2.92 -8.19 -26.85
C PRO A 35 3.19 -9.70 -26.78
N VAL A 36 4.37 -10.10 -26.30
CA VAL A 36 4.75 -11.50 -26.10
C VAL A 36 4.16 -12.05 -24.80
N ILE A 37 4.03 -13.38 -24.71
CA ILE A 37 3.41 -14.06 -23.57
C ILE A 37 4.18 -13.76 -22.28
N ASP A 38 5.51 -13.76 -22.31
CA ASP A 38 6.35 -13.52 -21.14
C ASP A 38 6.07 -12.16 -20.50
N THR A 39 5.92 -11.10 -21.31
CA THR A 39 5.62 -9.75 -20.85
C THR A 39 4.22 -9.67 -20.22
N LYS A 40 3.23 -10.36 -20.80
CA LYS A 40 1.86 -10.42 -20.24
C LYS A 40 1.85 -11.14 -18.90
N ILE A 41 2.57 -12.26 -18.78
CA ILE A 41 2.67 -13.02 -17.54
C ILE A 41 3.38 -12.18 -16.47
N GLN A 42 4.51 -11.56 -16.79
CA GLN A 42 5.28 -10.72 -15.85
C GLN A 42 4.41 -9.61 -15.26
N TRP A 43 3.73 -8.82 -16.10
CA TRP A 43 2.88 -7.72 -15.65
C TRP A 43 1.60 -8.21 -14.95
N GLY A 44 1.04 -9.33 -15.38
CA GLY A 44 -0.09 -9.98 -14.70
C GLY A 44 0.26 -10.37 -13.27
N VAL A 45 1.43 -10.97 -13.06
CA VAL A 45 1.93 -11.34 -11.71
C VAL A 45 2.12 -10.10 -10.85
N PHE A 46 2.71 -9.03 -11.39
CA PHE A 46 2.86 -7.77 -10.63
C PHE A 46 1.52 -7.22 -10.18
N ILE A 47 0.52 -7.14 -11.06
CA ILE A 47 -0.81 -6.65 -10.68
C ILE A 47 -1.41 -7.51 -9.56
N VAL A 48 -1.37 -8.83 -9.70
CA VAL A 48 -1.94 -9.76 -8.71
C VAL A 48 -1.27 -9.64 -7.33
N VAL A 49 0.06 -9.46 -7.28
CA VAL A 49 0.80 -9.35 -6.02
C VAL A 49 0.67 -7.96 -5.40
N PHE A 50 0.67 -6.90 -6.20
CA PHE A 50 0.66 -5.53 -5.66
C PHE A 50 -0.72 -5.06 -5.20
N ILE A 51 -1.81 -5.60 -5.73
CA ILE A 51 -3.18 -5.27 -5.27
C ILE A 51 -3.36 -5.54 -3.76
N PRO A 52 -3.13 -6.76 -3.22
CA PRO A 52 -3.31 -7.02 -1.79
C PRO A 52 -2.34 -6.20 -0.93
N ILE A 53 -1.13 -5.91 -1.42
CA ILE A 53 -0.17 -5.04 -0.72
C ILE A 53 -0.72 -3.60 -0.62
N ALA A 54 -1.24 -3.06 -1.73
CA ALA A 54 -1.85 -1.73 -1.74
C ALA A 54 -3.09 -1.66 -0.83
N ILE A 55 -3.90 -2.71 -0.79
CA ILE A 55 -5.02 -2.83 0.16
C ILE A 55 -4.52 -2.81 1.60
N GLY A 56 -3.48 -3.59 1.93
CA GLY A 56 -2.86 -3.57 3.25
C GLY A 56 -2.36 -2.19 3.66
N LEU A 57 -1.71 -1.46 2.74
CA LEU A 57 -1.26 -0.08 2.97
C LEU A 57 -2.43 0.89 3.21
N MET A 58 -3.53 0.74 2.47
CA MET A 58 -4.74 1.55 2.69
C MET A 58 -5.37 1.28 4.05
N ILE A 59 -5.48 0.00 4.45
CA ILE A 59 -5.99 -0.40 5.78
C ILE A 59 -5.09 0.15 6.88
N PHE A 60 -3.77 0.03 6.72
CA PHE A 60 -2.80 0.60 7.65
C PHE A 60 -2.96 2.12 7.78
N GLY A 61 -3.06 2.84 6.66
CA GLY A 61 -3.28 4.28 6.67
C GLY A 61 -4.61 4.69 7.31
N TYR A 62 -5.64 3.87 7.15
CA TYR A 62 -6.95 4.06 7.78
C TYR A 62 -6.90 3.93 9.30
N TYR A 63 -6.23 2.89 9.83
CA TYR A 63 -6.04 2.75 11.27
C TYR A 63 -5.15 3.84 11.86
N ALA A 64 -4.15 4.31 11.11
CA ALA A 64 -3.36 5.48 11.48
C ALA A 64 -4.18 6.78 11.53
N LEU A 65 -5.21 6.90 10.69
CA LEU A 65 -6.15 8.02 10.74
C LEU A 65 -7.11 7.96 11.92
N MET A 66 -7.46 6.76 12.39
CA MET A 66 -8.32 6.54 13.55
C MET A 66 -7.61 6.79 14.88
N GLY A 67 -6.27 6.80 14.88
CA GLY A 67 -5.47 6.98 16.10
C GLY A 67 -5.10 5.67 16.79
N GLU A 68 -5.34 4.52 16.14
CA GLU A 68 -4.99 3.20 16.67
C GLU A 68 -3.47 3.03 16.89
N TYR A 69 -2.65 3.89 16.29
CA TYR A 69 -1.18 3.92 16.47
C TYR A 69 -0.70 5.12 17.30
N ASP A 70 -1.58 5.81 18.03
CA ASP A 70 -1.21 6.98 18.81
C ASP A 70 -0.35 6.61 20.03
N HIS A 71 -0.60 5.45 20.63
CA HIS A 71 0.22 4.84 21.66
C HIS A 71 0.58 3.41 21.25
N LEU A 72 1.88 3.18 21.06
CA LEU A 72 2.43 1.84 20.84
C LEU A 72 3.23 1.48 22.09
N PRO A 73 3.10 0.25 22.60
CA PRO A 73 3.84 -0.17 23.78
C PRO A 73 5.34 -0.04 23.52
N GLU A 74 6.04 0.65 24.42
CA GLU A 74 7.47 0.96 24.26
C GLU A 74 8.35 -0.12 24.89
N ASN A 75 7.78 -0.96 25.77
CA ASN A 75 8.43 -2.10 26.40
C ASN A 75 7.44 -3.24 26.64
N SER A 76 7.95 -4.46 26.84
CA SER A 76 7.11 -5.65 27.02
C SER A 76 6.28 -5.68 28.31
N ALA A 77 6.62 -4.86 29.31
CA ALA A 77 5.85 -4.78 30.55
C ALA A 77 4.50 -4.05 30.36
N GLU A 78 4.34 -3.29 29.27
CA GLU A 78 3.08 -2.63 28.90
C GLU A 78 2.10 -3.58 28.18
N LEU A 79 2.46 -4.85 27.98
CA LEU A 79 1.63 -5.87 27.31
C LEU A 79 0.91 -6.82 28.29
N GLU A 80 1.17 -6.71 29.60
CA GLU A 80 0.71 -7.67 30.63
C GLU A 80 -0.58 -7.26 31.37
N ASP A 81 -1.23 -6.15 31.00
CA ASP A 81 -2.55 -5.73 31.50
C ASP A 81 -3.63 -5.84 30.40
#